data_AF-A0A1S2V5F2-F1
#
_entry.id   AF-A0A1S2V5F2-F1
#
_cell.length_a   1.000
_cell.length_b   1.000
_cell.length_c   1.000
_cell.angle_alpha   90.00
_cell.angle_beta   90.00
_cell.angle_gamma   90.00
#
_symmetry.space_group_name_H-M   'P 1'
#
loop_
_entity.id
_entity.type
_entity.pdbx_description
1 polymer ?
#
loop_
_entity_poly.entity_id
_entity_poly.type
_entity_poly.pdbx_seq_one_letter_code
_entity_poly.pdbx_strand_id
1 'polypeptide(L)' 'MPWRELKPMDLKVMFIADYLSERLNFSQLCAAHSISRKTGYKWVARYNADSVNGLKECSR' A
#
# COMPACT_ATOMS: atom_id res chain seq x y z
N MET A 1 25.43 -5.02 8.19
CA MET A 1 24.81 -3.79 7.66
C MET A 1 23.35 -3.79 8.07
N PRO A 2 22.84 -2.69 8.67
CA PRO A 2 21.59 -2.71 9.38
C PRO A 2 20.45 -2.91 8.38
N TRP A 3 19.85 -4.08 8.50
CA TRP A 3 18.66 -4.52 7.81
C TRP A 3 17.64 -3.39 7.88
N ARG A 4 17.29 -2.84 6.71
CA ARG A 4 16.31 -1.78 6.59
C ARG A 4 14.97 -2.42 6.99
N GLU A 5 14.60 -2.28 8.26
CA GLU A 5 13.32 -2.73 8.78
C GLU A 5 12.22 -2.06 7.95
N LEU A 6 11.72 -2.79 6.95
CA LEU A 6 10.57 -2.39 6.15
C LEU A 6 9.40 -2.30 7.10
N LYS A 7 9.08 -1.08 7.55
CA LYS A 7 7.93 -0.88 8.40
C LYS A 7 6.68 -1.19 7.58
N PRO A 8 5.61 -1.67 8.20
CA PRO A 8 4.34 -1.88 7.50
C PRO A 8 3.81 -0.61 6.82
N MET A 9 4.23 0.58 7.27
CA MET A 9 3.98 1.85 6.60
C MET A 9 4.66 1.95 5.22
N ASP A 10 5.94 1.56 5.12
CA ASP A 10 6.71 1.64 3.88
C ASP A 10 6.11 0.72 2.81
N LEU A 11 5.69 -0.48 3.20
CA LEU A 11 4.97 -1.41 2.31
C LEU A 11 3.67 -0.82 1.75
N LYS A 12 2.90 -0.09 2.57
CA LYS A 12 1.66 0.58 2.15
C LYS A 12 1.95 1.70 1.15
N VAL A 13 2.96 2.52 1.42
CA VAL A 13 3.34 3.63 0.54
C VAL A 13 3.87 3.11 -0.79
N MET A 14 4.71 2.08 -0.78
CA MET A 14 5.21 1.44 -2.00
C MET A 14 4.07 0.84 -2.83
N PHE A 15 3.09 0.18 -2.20
CA PHE A 15 1.94 -0.37 -2.91
C PHE A 15 1.11 0.71 -3.61
N ILE A 16 0.86 1.84 -2.94
CA ILE A 16 0.09 2.94 -3.54
C ILE A 16 0.90 3.66 -4.63
N ALA A 17 2.22 3.81 -4.46
CA ALA A 17 3.06 4.36 -5.51
C ALA A 17 3.04 3.51 -6.78
N ASP A 18 3.07 2.18 -6.65
CA ASP A 18 3.00 1.27 -7.79
C ASP A 18 1.58 1.22 -8.39
N TYR A 19 0.54 1.32 -7.56
CA TYR A 19 -0.85 1.54 -8.02
C TYR A 19 -1.01 2.80 -8.87
N LEU A 20 -0.44 3.93 -8.43
CA LEU A 20 -0.48 5.21 -9.15
C LEU A 20 0.35 5.20 -10.44
N SER A 21 1.33 4.30 -10.52
CA SER A 21 2.13 4.11 -11.73
C SER A 21 1.31 3.47 -12.87
N GLU A 22 0.16 2.85 -12.54
CA GLU A 22 -0.74 2.15 -13.47
C GLU A 22 -0.05 1.12 -14.39
N ARG A 23 1.16 0.67 -14.02
CA ARG A 23 1.98 -0.24 -14.83
C ARG A 23 1.50 -1.68 -14.78
N LEU A 24 0.82 -2.06 -13.70
CA LEU A 24 0.36 -3.41 -13.43
C LEU A 24 -1.13 -3.40 -13.12
N ASN A 25 -1.83 -4.45 -13.54
CA ASN A 25 -3.22 -4.62 -13.12
C ASN A 25 -3.29 -4.85 -11.61
N PHE A 26 -4.38 -4.43 -10.99
CA PHE A 26 -4.57 -4.53 -9.54
C PHE A 26 -4.30 -5.93 -8.95
N SER A 27 -4.67 -6.99 -9.67
CA SER A 27 -4.38 -8.38 -9.26
C SER A 27 -2.89 -8.72 -9.29
N GLN A 28 -2.13 -8.22 -10.26
CA GLN A 28 -0.69 -8.42 -10.37
C GLN A 28 0.05 -7.60 -9.30
N LEU A 29 -0.39 -6.37 -9.08
CA LEU A 29 0.12 -5.50 -8.01
C LEU A 29 -0.05 -6.17 -6.63
N CYS A 30 -1.23 -6.72 -6.34
CA CYS A 30 -1.48 -7.44 -5.08
C CYS A 30 -0.58 -8.67 -4.93
N ALA A 31 -0.34 -9.41 -6.03
CA ALA A 31 0.56 -10.57 -6.03
C ALA A 31 2.02 -10.15 -5.81
N ALA A 32 2.48 -9.07 -6.44
CA ALA A 32 3.84 -8.53 -6.29
C ALA A 32 4.13 -8.09 -4.85
N HIS A 33 3.13 -7.50 -4.19
CA HIS A 33 3.25 -7.08 -2.78
C HIS A 33 2.86 -8.19 -1.78
N SER A 34 2.53 -9.40 -2.23
CA SER A 34 2.04 -10.50 -1.40
C SER A 34 0.90 -10.10 -0.45
N ILE A 35 -0.02 -9.23 -0.93
CA ILE A 35 -1.20 -8.83 -0.18
C ILE A 35 -2.46 -9.38 -0.81
N SER A 36 -3.50 -9.57 0.00
CA SER A 36 -4.81 -9.93 -0.52
C SER A 36 -5.44 -8.76 -1.27
N ARG A 37 -6.16 -9.04 -2.37
CA ARG A 37 -6.90 -8.03 -3.15
C ARG A 37 -7.83 -7.20 -2.26
N LYS A 38 -8.47 -7.84 -1.27
CA LYS A 38 -9.37 -7.18 -0.31
C LYS A 38 -8.63 -6.12 0.52
N THR A 39 -7.38 -6.41 0.91
CA THR A 39 -6.50 -5.47 1.63
C THR A 39 -6.07 -4.33 0.72
N GLY A 40 -5.66 -4.63 -0.51
CA GLY A 40 -5.32 -3.61 -1.50
C GLY A 40 -6.47 -2.63 -1.72
N TYR A 41 -7.70 -3.13 -1.88
CA TYR A 41 -8.87 -2.28 -2.13
C TYR A 41 -9.13 -1.35 -0.94
N LYS A 42 -8.96 -1.87 0.28
CA LYS A 42 -9.08 -1.07 1.50
C LYS A 42 -8.02 0.04 1.55
N TRP A 43 -6.79 -0.23 1.12
CA TRP A 43 -5.72 0.77 1.08
C TRP A 43 -5.97 1.84 0.03
N VAL A 44 -6.37 1.45 -1.18
CA VAL A 44 -6.75 2.40 -2.24
C VAL A 44 -7.95 3.24 -1.83
N ALA A 45 -8.99 2.63 -1.25
CA ALA A 45 -10.17 3.36 -0.76
C ALA A 45 -9.79 4.37 0.33
N ARG A 46 -8.90 4.00 1.26
CA ARG A 46 -8.39 4.93 2.28
C ARG A 46 -7.53 6.03 1.69
N TYR A 47 -6.70 5.70 0.71
CA TYR A 47 -5.90 6.68 -0.03
C TYR A 47 -6.80 7.65 -0.82
N ASN A 48 -7.87 7.17 -1.45
CA ASN A 48 -8.80 8.03 -2.16
C ASN A 48 -9.63 8.92 -1.22
N ALA A 49 -9.87 8.47 0.01
CA ALA A 49 -10.61 9.23 1.02
C ALA A 49 -9.76 10.31 1.73
N ASP A 50 -8.51 10.02 2.05
CA ASP A 50 -7.68 10.87 2.93
C ASP A 50 -6.20 10.96 2.47
N SER A 51 -5.92 10.63 1.19
CA SER A 51 -4.57 10.60 0.59
C SER A 51 -3.56 9.82 1.44
N VAL A 52 -2.33 10.30 1.57
CA VAL A 52 -1.27 9.64 2.36
C VAL A 52 -1.60 9.60 3.85
N ASN A 53 -2.46 10.51 4.34
CA ASN A 53 -2.80 10.59 5.75
C ASN A 53 -3.74 9.44 6.19
N GLY A 54 -4.60 8.94 5.29
CA GLY A 54 -5.41 7.73 5.50
C GLY A 54 -4.62 6.41 5.57
N LEU A 55 -3.36 6.42 5.12
CA LEU A 55 -2.44 5.28 5.21
C LEU A 55 -1.69 5.24 6.55
N LYS A 56 -1.60 6.38 7.26
CA LYS A 56 -1.09 6.39 8.63
C LYS A 56 -2.12 5.72 9.52
N GLU A 57 -1.71 4.66 10.22
CA GLU A 57 -2.55 4.12 11.29
C GLU A 57 -2.73 5.22 12.32
N CYS A 58 -3.95 5.72 12.43
CA CYS A 58 -4.38 6.52 13.56
C CYS A 58 -4.39 5.56 14.75
N SER A 59 -3.22 5.35 15.36
CA SER A 59 -3.12 4.77 16.70
C SER A 59 -3.97 5.62 17.63
N ARG A 60 -4.99 5.01 18.21
CA ARG A 60 -5.62 5.46 19.45
C ARG A 60 -5.06 4.62 20.58
#